data_AF-A0A926Q0E6-F1
#
_entry.id   AF-A0A926Q0E6-F1
#
_cell.length_a   1.000
_cell.length_b   1.000
_cell.length_c   1.000
_cell.angle_alpha   90.00
_cell.angle_beta   90.00
_cell.angle_gamma   90.00
#
_symmetry.space_group_name_H-M   'P 1'
#
loop_
_entity.id
_entity.type
_entity.pdbx_description
1 polymer ?
#
loop_
_entity_poly.entity_id
_entity_poly.type
_entity_poly.pdbx_seq_one_letter_code
_entity_poly.pdbx_strand_id
1 'polypeptide(L)' 'SVSIAELSDSLEMPWIEVWLGVLFGGFQLEQRGEFYEAPIWVKRSGDQAMTLRQDGS' A
#
# COMPACT_ATOMS: atom_id res chain seq x y z
N SER A 1 5.81 -3.87 2.71
CA SER A 1 4.68 -2.92 2.68
C SER A 1 4.88 -1.83 3.71
N VAL A 2 4.23 -0.68 3.56
CA VAL A 2 4.18 0.42 4.55
C VAL A 2 2.72 0.81 4.76
N SER A 3 2.30 1.11 5.98
CA SER A 3 0.93 1.54 6.25
C SER A 3 0.70 2.99 5.81
N ILE A 4 -0.54 3.35 5.51
CA ILE A 4 -0.87 4.75 5.18
C ILE A 4 -0.62 5.68 6.38
N ALA A 5 -0.79 5.20 7.61
CA ALA A 5 -0.49 5.98 8.81
C ALA A 5 1.01 6.31 8.91
N GLU A 6 1.89 5.32 8.70
CA GLU A 6 3.34 5.54 8.66
C GLU A 6 3.78 6.47 7.53
N LEU A 7 3.11 6.40 6.36
CA LEU A 7 3.35 7.33 5.26
C LEU A 7 2.93 8.76 5.60
N SER A 8 1.78 8.93 6.26
CA SER A 8 1.29 10.25 6.67
C SER A 8 2.22 10.92 7.67
N ASP A 9 2.72 10.16 8.65
CA ASP A 9 3.69 10.64 9.63
C ASP A 9 5.02 11.00 8.98
N SER A 10 5.55 10.11 8.12
CA SER A 10 6.87 10.31 7.48
C SER A 10 6.88 11.45 6.45
N LEU A 11 5.76 11.70 5.78
CA LEU A 11 5.63 12.78 4.79
C LEU A 11 5.18 14.10 5.41
N GLU A 12 4.80 14.10 6.69
CA GLU A 12 4.20 15.25 7.38
C GLU A 12 2.96 15.80 6.62
N MET A 13 2.20 14.91 5.99
CA MET A 13 1.03 15.25 5.16
C MET A 13 -0.27 14.75 5.80
N PRO A 14 -1.40 15.48 5.66
CA PRO A 14 -2.72 15.00 6.04
C PRO A 14 -3.01 13.61 5.45
N TRP A 15 -3.60 12.73 6.27
CA TRP A 15 -3.91 11.36 5.88
C TRP A 15 -4.72 11.28 4.57
N ILE A 16 -5.64 12.23 4.34
CA ILE A 16 -6.46 12.28 3.12
C ILE A 16 -5.63 12.52 1.86
N GLU A 17 -4.61 13.37 1.90
CA GLU A 17 -3.76 13.68 0.75
C GLU A 17 -2.87 12.49 0.38
N VAL A 18 -2.33 11.81 1.39
CA VAL A 18 -1.57 10.57 1.24
C VAL A 18 -2.45 9.49 0.63
N TRP A 19 -3.68 9.35 1.12
CA TRP A 19 -4.66 8.41 0.57
C TRP A 19 -4.97 8.67 -0.90
N LEU A 20 -5.22 9.92 -1.29
CA LEU A 20 -5.49 10.28 -2.68
C LEU A 20 -4.25 10.03 -3.55
N GLY A 21 -3.06 10.39 -3.08
CA GLY A 21 -1.81 10.15 -3.81
C GLY A 21 -1.55 8.66 -4.06
N VAL A 22 -1.82 7.81 -3.06
CA VAL A 22 -1.67 6.36 -3.20
C VAL A 22 -2.76 5.76 -4.11
N LEU A 23 -4.01 6.22 -4.00
CA LEU A 23 -5.12 5.75 -4.83
C LEU A 23 -4.94 6.11 -6.31
N PHE A 24 -4.52 7.35 -6.60
CA PHE A 24 -4.33 7.83 -7.97
C PHE A 24 -2.94 7.54 -8.55
N GLY A 25 -1.96 7.23 -7.71
CA GLY A 25 -0.59 6.93 -8.12
C GLY A 25 -0.37 5.51 -8.64
N GLY A 26 -1.42 4.68 -8.72
CA GLY A 26 -1.32 3.30 -9.21
C GLY A 26 -0.59 2.35 -8.26
N PHE A 27 -0.51 2.69 -6.98
CA PHE A 27 0.10 1.84 -5.97
C PHE A 27 -0.80 0.64 -5.64
N GLN A 28 -0.19 -0.48 -5.30
CA GLN A 28 -0.93 -1.65 -4.83
C GLN A 28 -1.29 -1.51 -3.36
N LEU A 29 -2.59 -1.59 -3.07
CA LEU A 29 -3.16 -1.51 -1.74
C LEU A 29 -3.51 -2.91 -1.21
N GLU A 30 -3.31 -3.10 0.08
CA GLU A 30 -3.68 -4.31 0.81
C GLU A 30 -4.39 -3.92 2.11
N GLN A 31 -5.63 -4.39 2.28
CA GLN A 31 -6.33 -4.34 3.56
C GLN A 31 -6.05 -5.65 4.30
N ARG A 32 -5.64 -5.56 5.57
CA ARG A 32 -5.36 -6.72 6.40
C ARG A 32 -6.32 -6.77 7.58
N GLY A 33 -7.40 -7.55 7.46
CA GLY A 33 -8.41 -7.73 8.51
C GLY A 33 -9.80 -7.30 8.07
N GLU A 34 -10.67 -7.02 9.04
CA GLU A 34 -12.06 -6.67 8.80
C GLU A 34 -12.22 -5.29 8.15
N PHE A 35 -13.27 -5.15 7.36
CA PHE A 35 -13.58 -3.94 6.63
C PHE A 35 -13.84 -2.77 7.60
N TYR A 36 -13.26 -1.60 7.32
CA TYR A 36 -13.25 -0.38 8.17
C TYR A 36 -12.47 -0.43 9.49
N GLU A 37 -12.06 -1.61 9.96
CA GLU A 37 -11.23 -1.74 11.18
C GLU A 37 -9.75 -1.93 10.85
N ALA A 38 -9.46 -2.50 9.68
CA ALA A 38 -8.12 -2.83 9.26
C ALA A 38 -7.34 -1.62 8.66
N PRO A 39 -6.07 -1.42 9.07
CA PRO A 39 -5.19 -0.46 8.42
C PRO A 39 -4.88 -0.88 6.99
N ILE A 40 -4.61 0.12 6.16
CA ILE A 40 -4.35 -0.06 4.73
C ILE A 40 -2.85 0.06 4.49
N TRP A 41 -2.34 -0.90 3.73
CA TRP A 41 -0.93 -1.08 3.45
C TRP A 41 -0.65 -0.86 1.98
N VAL A 42 0.45 -0.18 1.70
CA VAL A 42 0.99 0.02 0.35
C VAL A 42 2.09 -1.01 0.11
N LYS A 43 1.95 -1.83 -0.93
CA LYS A 43 2.98 -2.80 -1.33
C LYS A 43 4.11 -2.12 -2.07
N ARG A 44 5.33 -2.64 -1.89
CA ARG A 44 6.49 -2.15 -2.64
C ARG A 44 6.40 -2.73 -4.04
N SER A 45 6.72 -1.94 -5.07
CA SER A 45 6.67 -2.38 -6.48
C SER A 45 7.46 -3.69 -6.75
N GLY A 46 8.49 -3.99 -5.94
CA GLY A 46 9.24 -5.25 -6.01
C GLY A 46 8.51 -6.51 -5.53
N ASP A 47 7.38 -6.39 -4.82
CA ASP A 47 6.60 -7.54 -4.35
C ASP A 47 5.90 -8.27 -5.52
N GLN A 48 5.67 -7.60 -6.65
CA GLN A 48 5.10 -8.22 -7.87
C GLN A 48 6.12 -9.01 -8.70
N ALA A 49 7.40 -8.62 -8.66
CA ALA A 49 8.44 -9.25 -9.46
C ALA A 49 8.74 -10.70 -9.02
N MET A 50 8.34 -11.07 -7.80
CA MET A 50 8.56 -12.40 -7.25
C MET A 50 7.38 -13.36 -7.52
N THR A 51 6.15 -12.84 -7.66
CA THR A 51 4.96 -13.67 -7.97
C THR A 51 4.90 -14.07 -9.45
N LEU A 52 5.39 -13.21 -10.36
CA LEU A 52 5.40 -13.51 -11.80
C LEU A 52 6.53 -14.45 -12.25
N ARG A 53 7.48 -14.79 -11.36
CA ARG A 53 8.63 -15.66 -11.68
C ARG A 53 8.48 -17.12 -11.21
N GLN A 54 7.45 -17.45 -10.43
CA GLN A 54 7.29 -18.80 -9.87
C GLN A 54 6.31 -19.72 -10.61
N ASP A 55 5.59 -19.23 -11.61
CA ASP A 55 4.57 -20.03 -12.34
C ASP A 55 5.10 -20.57 -13.68
N GLY A 56 6.39 -20.91 -13.73
CA GLY A 56 7.08 -21.34 -14.93
C GLY A 56 8.31 -22.18 -14.65
N SER A 57 8.12 -23.33 -14.00
CA SER A 57 9.06 -24.45 -14.06
C SER A 57 8.40 -25.79 -13.78
#